data_AF-A0A4P5VWI2-F1
#
_entry.id   AF-A0A4P5VWI2-F1
#
_cell.length_a   1.000
_cell.length_b   1.000
_cell.length_c   1.000
_cell.angle_alpha   90.00
_cell.angle_beta   90.00
_cell.angle_gamma   90.00
#
_symmetry.space_group_name_H-M   'P 1'
#
loop_
_entity.id
_entity.type
_entity.pdbx_description
1 polymer ?
#
loop_
_entity_poly.entity_id
_entity_poly.type
_entity_poly.pdbx_seq_one_letter_code
_entity_poly.pdbx_strand_id
1 'polypeptide(L)' 'MPILGVIVNHPSPPDLCEVLRWFALVSRVGDPVGPAVPLVLDLAHSDDVEAALDALRALPNVVSVGLAFADFSDEARA' A
#
# COMPACT_ATOMS: atom_id res chain seq x y z
N MET A 1 -2.51 -12.15 10.15
CA MET A 1 -2.00 -11.68 8.86
C MET A 1 -3.03 -10.74 8.25
N PRO A 2 -2.89 -9.42 8.46
CA PRO A 2 -3.83 -8.46 7.90
C PRO A 2 -3.54 -8.19 6.42
N ILE A 3 -4.61 -8.02 5.64
CA ILE A 3 -4.56 -7.67 4.22
C ILE A 3 -5.16 -6.27 4.05
N LEU A 4 -4.41 -5.36 3.45
CA LEU A 4 -4.86 -4.00 3.19
C LEU A 4 -4.94 -3.74 1.69
N GLY A 5 -6.03 -3.10 1.26
CA GLY A 5 -6.11 -2.45 -0.03
C GLY A 5 -5.89 -0.96 0.16
N VAL A 6 -4.85 -0.40 -0.46
CA VAL A 6 -4.51 1.03 -0.37
C VAL A 6 -4.42 1.66 -1.75
N ILE A 7 -4.75 2.95 -1.82
CA ILE A 7 -4.60 3.77 -3.03
C ILE A 7 -3.55 4.81 -2.73
N VAL A 8 -2.46 4.78 -3.49
CA VAL A 8 -1.39 5.77 -3.41
C VAL A 8 -1.56 6.78 -4.53
N ASN A 9 -1.65 8.06 -4.19
CA ASN A 9 -1.77 9.14 -5.17
C ASN A 9 -0.42 9.84 -5.36
N HIS A 10 -0.07 10.05 -6.62
CA HIS A 10 1.18 10.68 -7.05
C HIS A 10 0.88 11.99 -7.81
N PRO A 11 1.78 13.00 -7.84
CA PRO A 11 1.51 14.25 -8.58
C PRO A 11 1.43 14.06 -10.10
N SER A 12 2.00 12.98 -10.62
CA SER A 12 1.95 12.56 -12.03
C SER A 12 1.73 11.05 -12.12
N PRO A 13 1.26 10.49 -13.25
CA PRO A 13 1.24 9.04 -13.42
C PRO A 13 2.66 8.48 -13.17
N PRO A 14 2.85 7.61 -12.16
CA PRO A 14 4.18 7.16 -11.79
C PRO A 14 4.65 6.06 -12.74
N ASP A 15 5.97 5.98 -12.97
CA ASP A 15 6.55 4.90 -13.78
C ASP A 15 6.43 3.58 -13.00
N LEU A 16 5.92 2.53 -13.66
CA LEU A 16 5.79 1.19 -13.06
C LEU A 16 7.13 0.72 -12.45
N CYS A 17 8.28 1.08 -13.03
CA CYS A 17 9.60 0.76 -12.47
C CYS A 17 9.96 1.54 -11.19
N GLU A 18 9.42 2.73 -11.00
CA GLU A 18 9.57 3.54 -9.78
C GLU A 18 8.67 2.97 -8.67
N VAL A 19 7.44 2.64 -9.07
CA VAL A 19 6.39 2.02 -8.27
C VAL A 19 6.91 0.67 -7.73
N LEU A 20 7.48 -0.19 -8.58
CA LEU A 20 8.16 -1.45 -8.21
C LEU A 20 9.35 -1.30 -7.26
N ARG A 21 10.05 -0.16 -7.27
CA ARG A 21 11.17 0.10 -6.34
C ARG A 21 10.70 0.45 -4.94
N TRP A 22 9.48 0.98 -4.78
CA TRP A 22 8.87 1.22 -3.48
C TRP A 22 8.36 -0.08 -2.81
N PHE A 23 8.28 -1.18 -3.56
CA PHE A 23 7.44 -2.35 -3.26
C PHE A 23 8.12 -3.52 -2.57
N ALA A 24 9.24 -3.32 -1.86
CA ALA A 24 9.72 -4.36 -0.94
C ALA A 24 8.66 -4.76 0.12
N LEU A 25 7.63 -3.93 0.33
CA LEU A 25 6.49 -4.13 1.24
C LEU A 25 5.17 -4.53 0.55
N VAL A 26 5.08 -4.50 -0.79
CA VAL A 26 3.80 -4.62 -1.50
C VAL A 26 3.65 -6.00 -2.11
N SER A 27 2.57 -6.69 -1.78
CA SER A 27 2.31 -8.06 -2.26
C SER A 27 1.70 -8.06 -3.66
N ARG A 28 0.90 -7.05 -4.01
CA ARG A 28 0.38 -6.84 -5.37
C ARG A 28 0.19 -5.37 -5.71
N VAL A 29 0.32 -5.07 -7.00
CA VAL A 29 0.15 -3.75 -7.60
C VAL A 29 -0.93 -3.89 -8.66
N GLY A 30 -1.98 -3.09 -8.59
CA GLY A 30 -2.97 -3.01 -9.67
C GLY A 30 -2.57 -1.97 -10.71
N ASP A 31 -3.29 -1.96 -11.83
CA ASP A 31 -3.03 -1.03 -12.91
C ASP A 31 -3.22 0.42 -12.45
N PRO A 32 -2.27 1.33 -12.73
CA PRO A 32 -2.42 2.74 -12.43
C PRO A 32 -3.62 3.34 -13.17
N VAL A 33 -4.43 4.13 -12.47
CA VAL A 33 -5.52 4.92 -13.06
C VAL A 33 -5.18 6.39 -12.89
N GLY A 34 -4.51 6.96 -13.90
CA GLY A 34 -3.98 8.32 -13.86
C GLY A 34 -2.89 8.45 -12.78
N PRO A 35 -3.04 9.37 -11.79
CA PRO A 35 -2.08 9.53 -10.70
C PRO A 35 -2.22 8.50 -9.57
N ALA A 36 -3.26 7.67 -9.60
CA ALA A 36 -3.57 6.73 -8.52
C ALA A 36 -3.04 5.33 -8.82
N VAL A 37 -2.35 4.73 -7.85
CA VAL A 37 -1.87 3.35 -7.91
C VAL A 37 -2.53 2.54 -6.79
N PRO A 38 -3.38 1.55 -7.14
CA PRO A 38 -3.91 0.62 -6.16
C PRO A 38 -2.86 -0.42 -5.77
N LEU A 39 -2.66 -0.62 -4.48
CA LEU A 39 -1.73 -1.60 -3.91
C LEU A 39 -2.47 -2.52 -2.95
N VAL A 40 -1.98 -3.76 -2.87
CA VAL A 40 -2.34 -4.71 -1.82
C VAL A 40 -1.12 -4.90 -0.93
N LEU A 41 -1.32 -4.74 0.38
CA LEU A 41 -0.34 -5.03 1.40
C LEU A 41 -0.78 -6.32 2.10
N ASP A 42 0.15 -7.27 2.18
CA ASP A 42 0.00 -8.49 2.95
C ASP A 42 1.03 -8.43 4.07
N LEU A 43 0.58 -8.19 5.31
CA LEU A 43 1.46 -7.95 6.44
C LEU A 43 1.43 -9.13 7.39
N ALA A 44 2.54 -9.38 8.07
CA ALA A 44 2.63 -10.49 9.02
C ALA A 44 1.68 -10.28 10.22
N HIS A 45 1.64 -9.06 10.79
CA HIS A 45 0.88 -8.74 12.01
C HIS A 45 0.10 -7.41 11.89
N SER A 46 -0.97 -7.24 12.67
CA SER A 46 -1.74 -5.99 12.84
C SER A 46 -0.86 -4.81 13.20
N ASP A 47 0.12 -5.07 14.06
CA ASP A 47 0.97 -4.03 14.63
C ASP A 47 1.89 -3.42 13.56
N ASP A 48 2.08 -4.11 12.43
CA ASP A 48 2.86 -3.64 11.28
C ASP A 48 2.08 -2.66 10.39
N VAL A 49 0.75 -2.54 10.55
CA VAL A 49 -0.13 -1.74 9.68
C VAL A 49 0.25 -0.27 9.68
N GLU A 50 0.41 0.33 10.86
CA GLU A 50 0.71 1.76 10.98
C GLU A 50 2.09 2.06 10.40
N ALA A 51 3.08 1.22 10.70
CA ALA A 51 4.43 1.32 10.16
C ALA A 51 4.45 1.19 8.62
N ALA A 52 3.66 0.28 8.06
CA ALA A 52 3.55 0.10 6.61
C ALA A 52 2.90 1.31 5.92
N LEU A 53 1.83 1.86 6.51
CA LEU A 53 1.18 3.07 5.97
C LEU A 53 2.09 4.30 6.07
N ASP A 54 2.84 4.44 7.16
CA ASP A 54 3.80 5.52 7.33
C ASP A 54 4.99 5.41 6.38
N ALA A 55 5.47 4.18 6.13
CA ALA A 55 6.47 3.93 5.11
C ALA A 55 5.99 4.39 3.72
N LEU A 56 4.74 4.07 3.35
CA LEU A 56 4.15 4.53 2.08
C LEU A 56 4.02 6.06 2.01
N ARG A 57 3.60 6.71 3.10
CA ARG A 57 3.49 8.18 3.17
C ARG A 57 4.84 8.89 3.10
N ALA A 58 5.90 8.23 3.56
CA ALA A 58 7.26 8.76 3.53
C ALA A 58 7.95 8.60 2.16
N LEU A 59 7.33 7.88 1.22
CA LEU A 59 7.90 7.71 -0.12
C LEU A 59 7.96 9.05 -0.87
N PRO A 60 9.03 9.28 -1.65
CA PRO A 60 9.12 10.47 -2.48
C PRO A 60 7.95 10.50 -3.45
N ASN A 61 7.39 11.71 -3.64
CA ASN A 61 6.29 11.97 -4.57
C ASN A 61 4.96 11.26 -4.24
N VAL A 62 4.79 10.68 -3.05
CA VAL A 62 3.47 10.29 -2.56
C VAL A 62 2.75 11.52 -1.99
N VAL A 63 1.62 11.88 -2.60
CA VAL A 63 0.77 13.01 -2.16
C VAL A 63 -0.17 12.57 -1.04
N SER A 64 -0.76 11.39 -1.20
CA SER A 64 -1.66 10.83 -0.20
C SER A 64 -1.75 9.31 -0.32
N VAL A 65 -2.08 8.69 0.81
CA VAL A 65 -2.37 7.26 0.91
C VAL A 65 -3.78 7.12 1.46
N GLY A 66 -4.67 6.53 0.67
CA GLY A 66 -6.05 6.22 1.06
C GLY A 66 -6.19 4.74 1.39
N LEU A 67 -6.81 4.41 2.52
CA LEU A 67 -7.20 3.04 2.83
C LEU A 67 -8.53 2.74 2.15
N ALA A 68 -8.53 1.76 1.22
CA ALA A 68 -9.74 1.32 0.50
C ALA A 68 -10.37 0.08 1.15
N PHE A 69 -9.53 -0.77 1.76
CA PHE A 69 -9.95 -2.03 2.35
C PHE A 69 -8.97 -2.44 3.45
N ALA A 70 -9.48 -3.08 4.51
CA ALA A 70 -8.67 -3.72 5.53
C ALA A 70 -9.37 -4.98 6.05
N ASP A 71 -8.63 -6.08 6.08
CA ASP A 71 -9.04 -7.36 6.64
C ASP A 71 -8.04 -7.79 7.71
N PHE A 72 -8.55 -8.13 8.89
CA PHE A 72 -7.78 -8.58 10.07
C PHE A 72 -8.22 -9.98 10.53
N SER A 73 -9.03 -10.68 9.72
CA SER A 73 -9.75 -11.89 10.12
C SER A 73 -8.86 -13.04 10.61
N ASP A 74 -7.60 -13.09 10.17
CA ASP A 74 -6.64 -14.13 10.60
C ASP A 74 -6.14 -13.94 12.04
N GLU A 75 -6.26 -12.75 12.64
CA GLU A 75 -5.82 -12.49 14.02
C GLU A 75 -6.91 -12.70 15.06
N ALA A 76 -8.18 -12.53 14.67
CA ALA A 76 -9.32 -12.72 15.57
C ALA A 76 -9.56 -14.20 15.97
N ARG A 77 -8.79 -15.14 15.41
CA ARG A 77 -8.92 -16.59 15.63
C ARG A 77 -7.79 -17.20 16.48
N ALA A 78 -6.83 -16.41 16.95
CA ALA A 78 -5.70 -16.87 17.78
C ALA A 78 -5.96 -16.70 19.28
#